data_AF-A0A833RA94-F1
#
_entry.id   AF-A0A833RA94-F1
#
_cell.length_a   1.000
_cell.length_b   1.000
_cell.length_c   1.000
_cell.angle_alpha   90.00
_cell.angle_beta   90.00
_cell.angle_gamma   90.00
#
_symmetry.space_group_name_H-M   'P 1'
#
loop_
_entity.id
_entity.type
_entity.pdbx_description
1 polymer ?
#
loop_
_entity_poly.entity_id
_entity_poly.type
_entity_poly.pdbx_seq_one_letter_code
_entity_poly.pdbx_strand_id
1 'polypeptide(L)'
;MHAMPVPPYSSLGEFKTGISKSHLHKVLGFIISRILAMWKLFLIILTNLFAKTTVAHKFGPLFPNTLFDSSYCLSWRVAVEVNNAGPWRNVPMECVLYVGRYMLGGQYNRDLETVMEMIGTYLDGMDAGDDGMDAWVLDIDDTCLSNLFYYQGKQFGGMPFDPAAFKSWAAKGMCPAILPALNLFNKLIERGYKVFLLTGRDDLTFRDITTANLQDQGYFGYKRLIMRTADYKGKGAKIFKSAIRKQLIDEGYRIRGNVGDQWSDLLGDYLADRNFKIPNPMYYVP
;
A
#
# COMPACT_ATOMS: atom_id res chain seq x y z
N MET A 1 75.97 -5.97 29.88
CA MET A 1 74.54 -5.61 29.97
C MET A 1 73.75 -6.89 30.09
N HIS A 2 73.31 -7.22 31.31
CA HIS A 2 72.51 -8.41 31.59
C HIS A 2 71.05 -8.14 31.25
N ALA A 3 70.44 -9.08 30.53
CA ALA A 3 69.02 -9.07 30.20
C ALA A 3 68.17 -9.32 31.46
N MET A 4 67.15 -8.48 31.68
CA MET A 4 66.10 -8.74 32.66
C MET A 4 64.93 -9.48 31.98
N PRO A 5 64.37 -10.55 32.57
CA PRO A 5 63.20 -11.21 32.03
C PRO A 5 61.90 -10.50 32.42
N VAL A 6 60.98 -10.44 31.45
CA VAL A 6 59.61 -9.97 31.57
C VAL A 6 58.76 -11.05 32.29
N PRO A 7 57.89 -10.70 33.26
CA PRO A 7 57.03 -11.68 33.92
C PRO A 7 55.83 -12.08 33.03
N PRO A 8 55.28 -13.30 33.19
CA PRO A 8 54.20 -13.79 32.34
C PRO A 8 52.84 -13.16 32.67
N TYR A 9 52.04 -12.97 31.62
CA TYR A 9 50.64 -12.55 31.67
C TYR A 9 49.80 -13.46 32.58
N SER A 10 49.11 -12.86 33.54
CA SER A 10 48.03 -13.49 34.30
C SER A 10 46.80 -13.70 33.42
N SER A 11 46.22 -14.90 33.51
CA SER A 11 44.98 -15.28 32.85
C SER A 11 43.78 -14.52 33.43
N LEU A 12 43.01 -13.87 32.56
CA LEU A 12 41.66 -13.40 32.88
C LEU A 12 40.75 -14.61 33.10
N GLY A 13 40.20 -14.72 34.31
CA GLY A 13 39.31 -15.79 34.72
C GLY A 13 38.01 -15.82 33.92
N GLU A 14 37.63 -17.02 33.46
CA GLU A 14 36.29 -17.32 32.97
C GLU A 14 35.27 -17.13 34.10
N PHE A 15 34.31 -16.22 33.91
CA PHE A 15 33.09 -16.17 34.70
C PHE A 15 32.22 -17.40 34.36
N LYS A 16 32.37 -18.49 35.10
CA LYS A 16 31.45 -19.64 35.02
C LYS A 16 30.14 -19.30 35.71
N THR A 17 29.12 -18.91 34.94
CA THR A 17 27.74 -18.88 35.44
C THR A 17 27.28 -20.31 35.73
N GLY A 18 27.20 -20.67 37.02
CA GLY A 18 26.83 -22.00 37.51
C GLY A 18 25.35 -22.37 37.33
N ILE A 19 24.84 -22.35 36.10
CA ILE A 19 23.51 -22.91 35.79
C ILE A 19 23.70 -24.32 35.23
N SER A 20 23.34 -25.34 36.03
CA SER A 20 23.35 -26.73 35.59
C SER A 20 22.46 -26.92 34.34
N LYS A 21 22.91 -27.71 33.36
CA LYS A 21 22.09 -28.14 32.21
C LYS A 21 20.74 -28.74 32.63
N SER A 22 20.68 -29.38 33.80
CA SER A 22 19.43 -29.93 34.35
C SER A 22 18.46 -28.85 34.84
N HIS A 23 18.98 -27.71 35.29
CA HIS A 23 18.17 -26.54 35.66
C HIS A 23 17.63 -25.83 34.40
N LEU A 24 18.47 -25.69 33.37
CA LEU A 24 18.06 -25.10 32.09
C LEU A 24 16.96 -25.91 31.39
N HIS A 25 17.06 -27.24 31.40
CA HIS A 25 16.00 -28.11 30.84
C HIS A 25 14.69 -28.03 31.62
N LYS A 26 14.74 -27.90 32.95
CA LYS A 26 13.53 -27.73 33.77
C LYS A 26 12.86 -26.39 33.51
N VAL A 27 13.64 -25.31 33.39
CA VAL A 27 13.12 -23.96 33.06
C VAL A 27 12.54 -23.94 31.64
N LEU A 28 13.24 -24.53 30.66
CA LEU A 28 12.76 -24.60 29.28
C LEU A 28 11.47 -25.45 29.17
N GLY A 29 11.42 -26.60 29.84
CA GLY A 29 10.22 -27.45 29.90
C GLY A 29 9.04 -26.73 30.57
N PHE A 30 9.30 -25.95 31.61
CA PHE A 30 8.27 -25.13 32.27
C PHE A 30 7.74 -24.02 31.35
N ILE A 31 8.62 -23.34 30.60
CA ILE A 31 8.23 -22.29 29.65
C ILE A 31 7.42 -22.89 28.49
N ILE A 32 7.88 -24.00 27.90
CA ILE A 32 7.19 -24.69 26.80
C ILE A 32 5.80 -25.16 27.25
N SER A 33 5.69 -25.72 28.46
CA SER A 33 4.41 -26.14 29.04
C SER A 33 3.43 -24.97 29.19
N ARG A 34 3.90 -23.80 29.63
CA ARG A 34 3.07 -22.60 29.72
C ARG A 34 2.67 -22.04 28.35
N ILE A 35 3.57 -22.04 27.38
CA ILE A 35 3.26 -21.63 26.00
C ILE A 35 2.20 -22.55 25.40
N LEU A 36 2.33 -23.88 25.56
CA LEU A 36 1.34 -24.85 25.08
C LEU A 36 -0.01 -24.69 25.79
N ALA A 37 -0.02 -24.40 27.09
CA ALA A 37 -1.25 -24.12 27.82
C ALA A 37 -1.94 -22.83 27.34
N MET A 38 -1.18 -21.76 27.08
CA MET A 38 -1.71 -20.53 26.50
C MET A 38 -2.21 -20.74 25.06
N TRP A 39 -1.52 -21.55 24.25
CA TRP A 39 -1.95 -21.90 22.89
C TRP A 39 -3.24 -22.70 22.88
N LYS A 40 -3.39 -23.66 23.82
CA LYS A 40 -4.65 -24.39 24.01
C LYS A 40 -5.78 -23.47 24.46
N LEU A 41 -5.52 -22.55 25.39
CA LEU A 41 -6.52 -21.58 25.83
C LEU A 41 -6.93 -20.63 24.70
N PHE A 42 -5.97 -20.17 23.89
CA PHE A 42 -6.22 -19.37 22.70
C PHE A 42 -7.07 -20.12 21.67
N LEU A 43 -6.75 -21.39 21.38
CA LEU A 43 -7.58 -22.24 20.51
C LEU A 43 -9.01 -22.43 21.05
N ILE A 44 -9.18 -22.65 22.36
CA ILE A 44 -10.50 -22.79 22.99
C ILE A 44 -11.30 -21.48 22.90
N ILE A 45 -10.64 -20.34 23.10
CA ILE A 45 -11.26 -19.01 22.92
C ILE A 45 -11.63 -18.81 21.45
N LEU A 46 -10.75 -19.15 20.51
CA LEU A 46 -11.02 -19.05 19.06
C LEU A 46 -12.22 -19.91 18.67
N THR A 47 -12.29 -21.16 19.11
CA THR A 47 -13.44 -22.05 18.84
C THR A 47 -14.73 -21.54 19.48
N ASN A 48 -14.67 -20.88 20.64
CA ASN A 48 -15.84 -20.27 21.27
C ASN A 48 -16.27 -18.95 20.61
N LEU A 49 -15.36 -18.22 19.96
CA LEU A 49 -15.69 -17.07 19.11
C LEU A 49 -16.41 -17.52 17.81
N PHE A 50 -15.99 -18.65 17.22
CA PHE A 50 -16.66 -19.21 16.04
C PHE A 50 -17.95 -19.98 16.37
N ALA A 51 -18.10 -20.53 17.58
CA ALA A 51 -19.31 -21.27 17.99
C ALA A 51 -20.52 -20.40 18.36
N LYS A 52 -20.38 -19.06 18.43
CA LYS A 52 -21.46 -18.14 18.85
C LYS A 52 -22.06 -17.27 17.74
N THR A 53 -21.89 -17.62 16.47
CA THR A 53 -22.54 -16.90 15.35
C THR A 53 -23.35 -17.82 14.46
N THR A 54 -24.40 -18.43 15.02
CA THR A 54 -25.57 -18.89 14.24
C THR A 54 -26.86 -18.49 14.93
N VAL A 55 -27.06 -17.19 15.16
CA VAL A 55 -28.41 -16.63 15.24
C VAL A 55 -28.68 -15.99 13.89
N ALA A 56 -29.34 -16.74 13.02
CA ALA A 56 -29.95 -16.20 11.82
C ALA A 56 -31.08 -15.26 12.27
N HIS A 57 -30.75 -13.98 12.48
CA HIS A 57 -31.77 -12.94 12.52
C HIS A 57 -32.40 -12.89 11.12
N LYS A 58 -33.60 -13.46 11.00
CA LYS A 58 -34.53 -13.13 9.92
C LYS A 58 -34.91 -11.65 10.06
N PHE A 59 -34.05 -10.76 9.57
CA PHE A 59 -34.49 -9.45 9.13
C PHE A 59 -35.21 -9.67 7.79
N GLY A 60 -36.54 -9.71 7.84
CA GLY A 60 -37.33 -9.47 6.62
C GLY A 60 -36.96 -8.10 6.04
N PRO A 61 -36.95 -7.92 4.72
CA PRO A 61 -36.57 -6.66 4.13
C PRO A 61 -37.66 -5.63 4.45
N LEU A 62 -37.35 -4.73 5.39
CA LEU A 62 -38.13 -3.52 5.64
C LEU A 62 -37.51 -2.37 4.85
N PHE A 63 -37.22 -2.62 3.56
CA PHE A 63 -36.92 -1.61 2.58
C PHE A 63 -37.62 -2.02 1.29
N PRO A 64 -38.46 -1.16 0.70
CA PRO A 64 -39.09 -1.47 -0.57
C PRO A 64 -38.00 -1.81 -1.58
N ASN A 65 -38.27 -2.80 -2.43
CA ASN A 65 -37.53 -3.16 -3.64
C ASN A 65 -37.40 -1.95 -4.57
N THR A 66 -36.60 -0.98 -4.17
CA THR A 66 -36.01 -0.02 -5.07
C THR A 66 -34.82 -0.77 -5.66
N LEU A 67 -35.10 -1.45 -6.78
CA LEU A 67 -34.12 -1.62 -7.84
C LEU A 67 -33.70 -0.21 -8.29
N PHE A 68 -33.01 0.54 -7.43
CA PHE A 68 -32.23 1.69 -7.85
C PHE A 68 -31.23 1.11 -8.84
N ASP A 69 -31.29 1.64 -10.05
CA ASP A 69 -30.79 0.97 -11.23
C ASP A 69 -29.28 0.70 -11.11
N SER A 70 -28.94 -0.55 -10.75
CA SER A 70 -27.56 -0.99 -10.66
C SER A 70 -26.84 -0.84 -12.00
N SER A 71 -27.59 -0.76 -13.11
CA SER A 71 -27.04 -0.49 -14.43
C SER A 71 -26.50 0.94 -14.55
N TYR A 72 -27.19 1.96 -14.01
CA TYR A 72 -26.70 3.33 -14.01
C TYR A 72 -25.38 3.45 -13.23
N CYS A 73 -25.31 2.91 -12.02
CA CYS A 73 -24.10 3.03 -11.20
C CYS A 73 -22.90 2.27 -11.76
N LEU A 74 -23.17 1.15 -12.46
CA LEU A 74 -22.17 0.48 -13.28
C LEU A 74 -21.68 1.38 -14.41
N SER A 75 -22.58 1.97 -15.19
CA SER A 75 -22.22 2.90 -16.28
C SER A 75 -21.49 4.14 -15.77
N TRP A 76 -21.90 4.69 -14.63
CA TRP A 76 -21.23 5.82 -13.98
C TRP A 76 -19.80 5.46 -13.58
N ARG A 77 -19.58 4.30 -12.95
CA ARG A 77 -18.22 3.83 -12.63
C ARG A 77 -17.38 3.71 -13.89
N VAL A 78 -17.90 3.12 -14.96
CA VAL A 78 -17.18 3.03 -16.24
C VAL A 78 -16.82 4.42 -16.75
N ALA A 79 -17.76 5.38 -16.72
CA ALA A 79 -17.52 6.76 -17.13
C ALA A 79 -16.44 7.47 -16.29
N VAL A 80 -16.37 7.18 -14.99
CA VAL A 80 -15.29 7.64 -14.10
C VAL A 80 -13.95 7.03 -14.51
N GLU A 81 -13.90 5.70 -14.65
CA GLU A 81 -12.64 4.99 -14.93
C GLU A 81 -12.06 5.35 -16.30
N VAL A 82 -12.90 5.64 -17.30
CA VAL A 82 -12.46 6.06 -18.65
C VAL A 82 -12.37 7.59 -18.81
N ASN A 83 -12.46 8.35 -17.71
CA ASN A 83 -12.35 9.82 -17.67
C ASN A 83 -13.47 10.61 -18.39
N ASN A 84 -14.55 9.97 -18.84
CA ASN A 84 -15.69 10.65 -19.47
C ASN A 84 -16.48 11.51 -18.47
N ALA A 85 -16.51 11.12 -17.19
CA ALA A 85 -17.21 11.87 -16.15
C ALA A 85 -16.57 13.25 -15.88
N GLY A 86 -15.30 13.46 -16.28
CA GLY A 86 -14.55 14.67 -15.97
C GLY A 86 -14.37 14.87 -14.44
N PRO A 87 -14.25 16.11 -13.97
CA PRO A 87 -14.17 16.39 -12.53
C PRO A 87 -15.49 16.10 -11.81
N TRP A 88 -15.43 15.30 -10.75
CA TRP A 88 -16.57 15.02 -9.87
C TRP A 88 -16.17 15.19 -8.40
N ARG A 89 -17.17 15.42 -7.54
CA ARG A 89 -16.93 15.78 -6.12
C ARG A 89 -17.09 14.61 -5.16
N ASN A 90 -18.17 13.85 -5.33
CA ASN A 90 -18.53 12.72 -4.47
C ASN A 90 -19.13 11.63 -5.36
N VAL A 91 -19.09 10.39 -4.88
CA VAL A 91 -19.91 9.31 -5.44
C VAL A 91 -21.38 9.74 -5.33
N PRO A 92 -22.19 9.64 -6.40
CA PRO A 92 -23.63 9.90 -6.33
C PRO A 92 -24.26 9.08 -5.21
N MET A 93 -25.17 9.67 -4.44
CA MET A 93 -25.73 9.03 -3.25
C MET A 93 -26.42 7.69 -3.59
N GLU A 94 -27.08 7.62 -4.74
CA GLU A 94 -27.68 6.42 -5.30
C GLU A 94 -26.66 5.31 -5.64
N CYS A 95 -25.39 5.67 -5.85
CA CYS A 95 -24.31 4.76 -6.21
C CYS A 95 -23.38 4.36 -5.06
N VAL A 96 -23.54 4.93 -3.87
CA VAL A 96 -22.75 4.58 -2.67
C VAL A 96 -22.78 3.07 -2.38
N LEU A 97 -23.98 2.47 -2.41
CA LEU A 97 -24.13 1.02 -2.18
C LEU A 97 -23.47 0.19 -3.29
N TYR A 98 -23.55 0.65 -4.54
CA TYR A 98 -22.90 0.00 -5.66
C TYR A 98 -21.37 0.05 -5.52
N VAL A 99 -20.79 1.22 -5.23
CA VAL A 99 -19.35 1.39 -5.05
C VAL A 99 -18.84 0.55 -3.87
N GLY A 100 -19.56 0.55 -2.74
CA GLY A 100 -19.21 -0.31 -1.60
C GLY A 100 -19.20 -1.80 -1.96
N ARG A 101 -20.20 -2.27 -2.72
CA ARG A 101 -20.23 -3.66 -3.23
C ARG A 101 -19.11 -3.95 -4.22
N TYR A 102 -18.76 -2.99 -5.08
CA TYR A 102 -17.66 -3.15 -6.03
C TYR A 102 -16.31 -3.29 -5.30
N MET A 103 -16.02 -2.41 -4.34
CA MET A 103 -14.77 -2.40 -3.58
C MET A 103 -14.62 -3.62 -2.66
N LEU A 104 -15.71 -4.11 -2.06
CA LEU A 104 -15.65 -5.22 -1.10
C LEU A 104 -16.04 -6.59 -1.70
N GLY A 105 -16.81 -6.61 -2.79
CA GLY A 105 -17.40 -7.82 -3.37
C GLY A 105 -16.50 -8.56 -4.36
N GLY A 106 -15.21 -8.21 -4.41
CA GLY A 106 -14.20 -8.90 -5.22
C GLY A 106 -14.10 -8.48 -6.68
N GLN A 107 -15.05 -7.71 -7.22
CA GLN A 107 -14.92 -7.20 -8.60
C GLN A 107 -13.75 -6.22 -8.72
N TYR A 108 -13.53 -5.35 -7.73
CA TYR A 108 -12.34 -4.50 -7.67
C TYR A 108 -11.04 -5.31 -7.81
N ASN A 109 -10.91 -6.43 -7.09
CA ASN A 109 -9.71 -7.27 -7.16
C ASN A 109 -9.54 -7.90 -8.55
N ARG A 110 -10.62 -8.38 -9.19
CA ARG A 110 -10.56 -8.92 -10.56
C ARG A 110 -10.13 -7.87 -11.58
N ASP A 111 -10.70 -6.67 -11.49
CA ASP A 111 -10.35 -5.55 -12.38
C ASP A 111 -8.87 -5.15 -12.17
N LEU A 112 -8.41 -5.08 -10.90
CA LEU A 112 -7.01 -4.82 -10.56
C LEU A 112 -6.06 -5.91 -11.07
N GLU A 113 -6.37 -7.19 -10.84
CA GLU A 113 -5.57 -8.33 -11.29
C GLU A 113 -5.45 -8.34 -12.82
N THR A 114 -6.52 -8.00 -13.54
CA THR A 114 -6.50 -7.89 -15.00
C THR A 114 -5.51 -6.83 -15.47
N VAL A 115 -5.48 -5.66 -14.82
CA VAL A 115 -4.48 -4.62 -15.14
C VAL A 115 -3.07 -5.10 -14.80
N MET A 116 -2.88 -5.80 -13.68
CA MET A 116 -1.58 -6.35 -13.29
C MET A 116 -1.07 -7.44 -14.24
N GLU A 117 -1.96 -8.26 -14.81
CA GLU A 117 -1.61 -9.22 -15.86
C GLU A 117 -1.15 -8.51 -17.15
N MET A 118 -1.84 -7.42 -17.54
CA MET A 118 -1.42 -6.61 -18.68
C MET A 118 -0.05 -5.94 -18.44
N ILE A 119 0.21 -5.48 -17.21
CA ILE A 119 1.52 -4.97 -16.81
C ILE A 119 2.57 -6.09 -16.88
N GLY A 120 2.25 -7.28 -16.36
CA GLY A 120 3.13 -8.45 -16.42
C GLY A 120 3.52 -8.79 -17.86
N THR A 121 2.55 -8.89 -18.76
CA THR A 121 2.77 -9.16 -20.19
C THR A 121 3.64 -8.09 -20.85
N TYR A 122 3.40 -6.81 -20.54
CA TYR A 122 4.21 -5.71 -21.05
C TYR A 122 5.66 -5.82 -20.54
N LEU A 123 5.84 -6.05 -19.25
CA LEU A 123 7.15 -6.18 -18.61
C LEU A 123 7.92 -7.40 -19.14
N ASP A 124 7.25 -8.50 -19.45
CA ASP A 124 7.89 -9.70 -20.02
C ASP A 124 8.40 -9.48 -21.46
N GLY A 125 7.92 -8.43 -22.14
CA GLY A 125 8.39 -8.04 -23.48
C GLY A 125 9.62 -7.12 -23.50
N MET A 126 10.22 -6.78 -22.36
CA MET A 126 11.37 -5.89 -22.30
C MET A 126 12.25 -6.17 -21.07
N ASP A 127 13.54 -5.88 -21.17
CA ASP A 127 14.46 -5.92 -20.03
C ASP A 127 14.99 -4.53 -19.69
N ALA A 128 15.38 -4.34 -18.43
CA ALA A 128 16.10 -3.15 -18.01
C ALA A 128 17.50 -3.19 -18.64
N GLY A 129 17.95 -2.06 -19.18
CA GLY A 129 19.31 -1.90 -19.66
C GLY A 129 20.34 -1.86 -18.53
N ASP A 130 21.58 -2.17 -18.88
CA ASP A 130 22.70 -2.27 -17.92
C ASP A 130 23.16 -0.91 -17.35
N ASP A 131 22.75 0.21 -17.95
CA ASP A 131 23.11 1.56 -17.51
C ASP A 131 22.36 2.00 -16.24
N GLY A 132 21.34 1.23 -15.81
CA GLY A 132 20.56 1.52 -14.61
C GLY A 132 19.63 2.72 -14.74
N MET A 133 19.33 3.17 -15.97
CA MET A 133 18.50 4.35 -16.24
C MET A 133 17.04 4.00 -16.61
N ASP A 134 16.68 2.72 -16.73
CA ASP A 134 15.28 2.31 -16.93
C ASP A 134 14.49 2.38 -15.62
N ALA A 135 13.42 3.16 -15.63
CA ALA A 135 12.67 3.55 -14.45
C ALA A 135 11.17 3.22 -14.55
N TRP A 136 10.57 2.99 -13.38
CA TRP A 136 9.13 2.90 -13.21
C TRP A 136 8.66 3.91 -12.18
N VAL A 137 7.50 4.50 -12.41
CA VAL A 137 6.86 5.42 -11.47
C VAL A 137 5.58 4.77 -10.93
N LEU A 138 5.42 4.74 -9.61
CA LEU A 138 4.20 4.26 -8.97
C LEU A 138 3.64 5.36 -8.07
N ASP A 139 2.33 5.63 -8.18
CA ASP A 139 1.62 6.36 -7.13
C ASP A 139 1.56 5.55 -5.81
N ILE A 140 1.18 6.19 -4.71
CA ILE A 140 1.05 5.55 -3.39
C ILE A 140 -0.40 5.34 -2.98
N ASP A 141 -1.23 6.38 -2.97
CA ASP A 141 -2.53 6.35 -2.28
C ASP A 141 -3.59 5.65 -3.14
N ASP A 142 -4.04 4.49 -2.68
CA ASP A 142 -4.85 3.52 -3.44
C ASP A 142 -4.17 2.99 -4.72
N THR A 143 -2.84 3.13 -4.79
CA THR A 143 -1.98 2.41 -5.74
C THR A 143 -1.08 1.40 -5.06
N CYS A 144 -0.18 1.85 -4.17
CA CYS A 144 0.65 0.96 -3.37
C CYS A 144 0.03 0.65 -2.00
N LEU A 145 -0.61 1.63 -1.37
CA LEU A 145 -1.18 1.58 -0.03
C LEU A 145 -2.67 1.95 -0.09
N SER A 146 -3.55 1.11 0.47
CA SER A 146 -4.99 1.35 0.37
C SER A 146 -5.53 2.28 1.46
N ASN A 147 -6.37 3.23 1.08
CA ASN A 147 -7.19 4.04 1.98
C ASN A 147 -8.62 3.49 2.14
N LEU A 148 -8.90 2.26 1.68
CA LEU A 148 -10.24 1.65 1.73
C LEU A 148 -10.87 1.72 3.13
N PHE A 149 -10.11 1.48 4.20
CA PHE A 149 -10.64 1.58 5.57
C PHE A 149 -11.09 3.00 5.95
N TYR A 150 -10.41 4.04 5.46
CA TYR A 150 -10.87 5.42 5.63
C TYR A 150 -12.18 5.64 4.86
N TYR A 151 -12.20 5.23 3.58
CA TYR A 151 -13.35 5.46 2.71
C TYR A 151 -14.58 4.64 3.09
N GLN A 152 -14.45 3.47 3.73
CA GLN A 152 -15.57 2.77 4.36
C GLN A 152 -16.31 3.67 5.37
N GLY A 153 -15.57 4.40 6.20
CA GLY A 153 -16.13 5.38 7.14
C GLY A 153 -16.66 6.68 6.48
N LYS A 154 -16.39 6.86 5.18
CA LYS A 154 -16.83 8.00 4.36
C LYS A 154 -17.80 7.57 3.25
N GLN A 155 -18.53 6.48 3.47
CA GLN A 155 -19.53 5.95 2.52
C GLN A 155 -18.94 5.69 1.12
N PHE A 156 -17.73 5.14 1.07
CA PHE A 156 -16.97 4.86 -0.14
C PHE A 156 -16.86 6.07 -1.10
N GLY A 157 -16.81 7.28 -0.55
CA GLY A 157 -16.76 8.52 -1.34
C GLY A 157 -18.10 9.27 -1.49
N GLY A 158 -19.17 8.78 -0.86
CA GLY A 158 -20.45 9.51 -0.81
C GLY A 158 -20.40 10.77 0.05
N MET A 159 -19.47 10.83 1.01
CA MET A 159 -19.26 12.00 1.86
C MET A 159 -18.22 12.95 1.26
N PRO A 160 -18.40 14.28 1.38
CA PRO A 160 -17.38 15.27 1.02
C PRO A 160 -16.01 14.97 1.61
N PHE A 161 -14.97 15.18 0.81
CA PHE A 161 -13.59 15.08 1.28
C PHE A 161 -13.34 16.06 2.43
N ASP A 162 -12.85 15.51 3.54
CA ASP A 162 -12.49 16.26 4.74
C ASP A 162 -10.96 16.20 4.91
N PRO A 163 -10.24 17.29 4.56
CA PRO A 163 -8.79 17.32 4.65
C PRO A 163 -8.25 17.09 6.06
N ALA A 164 -8.96 17.54 7.09
CA ALA A 164 -8.53 17.37 8.48
C ALA A 164 -8.68 15.91 8.91
N ALA A 165 -9.83 15.29 8.60
CA ALA A 165 -10.04 13.88 8.90
C ALA A 165 -9.09 12.98 8.10
N PHE A 166 -8.83 13.27 6.83
CA PHE A 166 -7.87 12.51 6.03
C PHE A 166 -6.45 12.67 6.59
N LYS A 167 -6.06 13.89 6.98
CA LYS A 167 -4.77 14.12 7.65
C LYS A 167 -4.64 13.29 8.92
N SER A 168 -5.66 13.25 9.76
CA SER A 168 -5.67 12.41 10.98
C SER A 168 -5.63 10.91 10.67
N TRP A 169 -6.23 10.47 9.55
CA TRP A 169 -6.12 9.09 9.09
C TRP A 169 -4.71 8.76 8.61
N ALA A 170 -4.18 9.53 7.65
CA ALA A 170 -2.87 9.31 7.07
C ALA A 170 -1.75 9.37 8.11
N ALA A 171 -1.88 10.24 9.13
CA ALA A 171 -0.94 10.33 10.24
C ALA A 171 -0.85 9.06 11.11
N LYS A 172 -1.79 8.12 10.98
CA LYS A 172 -1.71 6.82 11.65
C LYS A 172 -0.65 5.92 11.05
N GLY A 173 -0.32 6.07 9.76
CA GLY A 173 0.68 5.22 9.08
C GLY A 173 0.32 3.74 9.03
N MET A 174 -0.98 3.40 8.96
CA MET A 174 -1.47 2.01 9.00
C MET A 174 -2.20 1.59 7.71
N CYS A 175 -1.92 2.25 6.57
CA CYS A 175 -2.55 1.89 5.30
C CYS A 175 -1.97 0.54 4.83
N PRO A 176 -2.78 -0.50 4.59
CA PRO A 176 -2.28 -1.80 4.15
C PRO A 176 -1.77 -1.75 2.71
N ALA A 177 -0.81 -2.61 2.35
CA ALA A 177 -0.41 -2.80 0.96
C ALA A 177 -1.58 -3.30 0.09
N ILE A 178 -1.66 -2.78 -1.13
CA ILE A 178 -2.40 -3.42 -2.21
C ILE A 178 -1.51 -4.53 -2.77
N LEU A 179 -1.79 -5.78 -2.38
CA LEU A 179 -0.89 -6.91 -2.62
C LEU A 179 -0.47 -7.09 -4.09
N PRO A 180 -1.35 -6.97 -5.10
CA PRO A 180 -0.93 -7.05 -6.49
C PRO A 180 0.09 -5.96 -6.89
N ALA A 181 -0.01 -4.74 -6.35
CA ALA A 181 0.94 -3.66 -6.61
C ALA A 181 2.29 -3.91 -5.90
N LEU A 182 2.28 -4.48 -4.69
CA LEU A 182 3.50 -4.90 -4.00
C LEU A 182 4.24 -6.00 -4.77
N ASN A 183 3.51 -6.96 -5.33
CA ASN A 183 4.10 -8.01 -6.16
C ASN A 183 4.75 -7.44 -7.44
N LEU A 184 4.07 -6.50 -8.11
CA LEU A 184 4.64 -5.76 -9.23
C LEU A 184 5.92 -5.02 -8.81
N PHE A 185 5.87 -4.29 -7.70
CA PHE A 185 7.01 -3.56 -7.17
C PHE A 185 8.23 -4.47 -6.97
N ASN A 186 8.05 -5.61 -6.28
CA ASN A 186 9.14 -6.57 -6.06
C ASN A 186 9.69 -7.12 -7.38
N LYS A 187 8.82 -7.49 -8.34
CA LYS A 187 9.24 -7.95 -9.67
C LYS A 187 10.06 -6.89 -10.42
N LEU A 188 9.70 -5.61 -10.30
CA LEU A 188 10.46 -4.51 -10.92
C LEU A 188 11.85 -4.37 -10.30
N ILE A 189 11.96 -4.44 -8.97
CA ILE A 189 13.24 -4.39 -8.25
C ILE A 189 14.13 -5.59 -8.64
N GLU A 190 13.58 -6.80 -8.62
CA GLU A 190 14.28 -8.03 -8.99
C GLU A 190 14.82 -7.99 -10.43
N ARG A 191 14.07 -7.34 -11.34
CA ARG A 191 14.47 -7.16 -12.74
C ARG A 191 15.34 -5.93 -13.00
N GLY A 192 15.84 -5.27 -11.96
CA GLY A 192 16.85 -4.22 -12.06
C GLY A 192 16.32 -2.81 -12.35
N TYR A 193 15.01 -2.62 -12.48
CA TYR A 193 14.41 -1.31 -12.75
C TYR A 193 14.55 -0.37 -11.55
N LYS A 194 14.69 0.93 -11.83
CA LYS A 194 14.65 1.98 -10.80
C LYS A 194 13.21 2.38 -10.53
N VAL A 195 12.67 1.98 -9.38
CA VAL A 195 11.30 2.35 -9.02
C VAL A 195 11.27 3.65 -8.24
N PHE A 196 10.52 4.63 -8.71
CA PHE A 196 10.22 5.89 -8.04
C PHE A 196 8.80 5.85 -7.49
N LEU A 197 8.64 6.13 -6.21
CA LEU A 197 7.34 6.31 -5.59
C LEU A 197 7.00 7.80 -5.61
N LEU A 198 5.89 8.18 -6.26
CA LEU A 198 5.51 9.58 -6.49
C LEU A 198 4.10 9.85 -5.96
N THR A 199 3.99 10.53 -4.83
CA THR A 199 2.72 10.77 -4.13
C THR A 199 2.36 12.25 -4.03
N GLY A 200 1.05 12.51 -4.05
CA GLY A 200 0.49 13.83 -3.75
C GLY A 200 0.55 14.25 -2.29
N ARG A 201 0.93 13.34 -1.36
CA ARG A 201 1.12 13.64 0.07
C ARG A 201 2.15 14.76 0.26
N ASP A 202 1.85 15.65 1.21
CA ASP A 202 2.74 16.74 1.60
C ASP A 202 4.00 16.21 2.28
N ASP A 203 5.16 16.61 1.76
CA ASP A 203 6.48 16.16 2.21
C ASP A 203 6.75 16.49 3.67
N LEU A 204 6.52 17.76 4.03
CA LEU A 204 6.78 18.29 5.37
C LEU A 204 5.91 17.60 6.43
N THR A 205 4.68 17.24 6.07
CA THR A 205 3.71 16.66 7.00
C THR A 205 3.81 15.14 7.11
N PHE A 206 4.11 14.44 6.01
CA PHE A 206 3.87 12.98 5.94
C PHE A 206 5.10 12.14 5.59
N ARG A 207 6.30 12.71 5.40
CA ARG A 207 7.48 11.93 4.96
C ARG A 207 7.79 10.75 5.87
N ASP A 208 7.98 10.99 7.16
CA ASP A 208 8.41 9.93 8.09
C ASP A 208 7.34 8.84 8.21
N ILE A 209 6.08 9.25 8.35
CA ILE A 209 4.93 8.35 8.50
C ILE A 209 4.71 7.51 7.23
N THR A 210 4.82 8.12 6.05
CA THR A 210 4.68 7.40 4.77
C THR A 210 5.83 6.44 4.56
N THR A 211 7.06 6.85 4.90
CA THR A 211 8.24 5.98 4.81
C THR A 211 8.11 4.76 5.71
N ALA A 212 7.74 4.97 6.98
CA ALA A 212 7.51 3.87 7.93
C ALA A 212 6.39 2.95 7.45
N ASN A 213 5.26 3.49 7.00
CA ASN A 213 4.15 2.68 6.50
C ASN A 213 4.57 1.85 5.27
N LEU A 214 5.32 2.42 4.32
CA LEU A 214 5.82 1.67 3.16
C LEU A 214 6.74 0.52 3.58
N GLN A 215 7.66 0.76 4.53
CA GLN A 215 8.56 -0.26 5.06
C GLN A 215 7.79 -1.38 5.78
N ASP A 216 6.84 -1.03 6.64
CA ASP A 216 5.99 -1.98 7.36
C ASP A 216 5.15 -2.85 6.40
N GLN A 217 4.82 -2.33 5.23
CA GLN A 217 4.06 -3.03 4.20
C GLN A 217 4.94 -3.72 3.15
N GLY A 218 6.26 -3.72 3.32
CA GLY A 218 7.19 -4.52 2.49
C GLY A 218 7.79 -3.81 1.28
N TYR A 219 7.60 -2.50 1.11
CA TYR A 219 8.18 -1.74 0.00
C TYR A 219 9.63 -1.36 0.29
N PHE A 220 10.56 -2.25 -0.06
CA PHE A 220 12.01 -2.03 0.11
C PHE A 220 12.74 -1.85 -1.22
N GLY A 221 13.76 -1.00 -1.25
CA GLY A 221 14.66 -0.86 -2.41
C GLY A 221 14.20 0.09 -3.52
N TYR A 222 13.12 0.85 -3.31
CA TYR A 222 12.77 1.94 -4.22
C TYR A 222 13.90 2.98 -4.32
N LYS A 223 14.08 3.58 -5.50
CA LYS A 223 15.16 4.53 -5.77
C LYS A 223 14.96 5.86 -5.02
N ARG A 224 13.75 6.44 -5.07
CA ARG A 224 13.36 7.63 -4.29
C ARG A 224 11.87 7.63 -3.97
N LEU A 225 11.53 8.14 -2.79
CA LEU A 225 10.18 8.58 -2.43
C LEU A 225 10.08 10.10 -2.67
N ILE A 226 9.30 10.48 -3.69
CA ILE A 226 9.09 11.86 -4.11
C ILE A 226 7.69 12.30 -3.66
N MET A 227 7.65 13.36 -2.87
CA MET A 227 6.43 13.87 -2.25
C MET A 227 6.21 15.32 -2.64
N ARG A 228 4.99 15.83 -2.42
CA ARG A 228 4.64 17.20 -2.76
C ARG A 228 5.35 18.18 -1.83
N THR A 229 6.17 19.06 -2.40
CA THR A 229 6.85 20.13 -1.67
C THR A 229 6.02 21.42 -1.62
N ALA A 230 6.48 22.40 -0.84
CA ALA A 230 5.84 23.71 -0.70
C ALA A 230 5.64 24.43 -2.04
N ASP A 231 6.58 24.29 -3.00
CA ASP A 231 6.51 24.91 -4.33
C ASP A 231 5.34 24.39 -5.18
N TYR A 232 4.79 23.23 -4.82
CA TYR A 232 3.64 22.61 -5.46
C TYR A 232 2.38 22.65 -4.59
N LYS A 233 2.39 23.38 -3.48
CA LYS A 233 1.21 23.61 -2.65
C LYS A 233 0.15 24.35 -3.45
N GLY A 234 -1.07 23.83 -3.45
CA GLY A 234 -2.21 24.40 -4.20
C GLY A 234 -2.18 24.14 -5.71
N LYS A 235 -1.12 23.54 -6.27
CA LYS A 235 -1.07 23.13 -7.68
C LYS A 235 -1.74 21.75 -7.86
N GLY A 236 -2.44 21.55 -8.97
CA GLY A 236 -3.08 20.26 -9.31
C GLY A 236 -2.10 19.09 -9.30
N ALA A 237 -2.57 17.87 -9.02
CA ALA A 237 -1.70 16.69 -8.96
C ALA A 237 -1.04 16.41 -10.30
N LYS A 238 -1.79 16.60 -11.40
CA LYS A 238 -1.26 16.48 -12.76
C LYS A 238 -0.05 17.40 -13.00
N ILE A 239 -0.11 18.66 -12.58
CA ILE A 239 0.98 19.64 -12.78
C ILE A 239 2.22 19.20 -12.01
N PHE A 240 2.06 18.87 -10.73
CA PHE A 240 3.15 18.41 -9.89
C PHE A 240 3.80 17.13 -10.44
N LYS A 241 3.00 16.10 -10.70
CA LYS A 241 3.52 14.80 -11.14
C LYS A 241 4.15 14.86 -12.52
N SER A 242 3.59 15.65 -13.44
CA SER A 242 4.19 15.92 -14.75
C SER A 242 5.56 16.61 -14.63
N ALA A 243 5.70 17.57 -13.71
CA ALA A 243 6.97 18.25 -13.49
C ALA A 243 8.02 17.32 -12.89
N ILE A 244 7.64 16.42 -11.97
CA ILE A 244 8.54 15.40 -11.44
C ILE A 244 8.98 14.43 -12.54
N ARG A 245 8.07 13.95 -13.39
CA ARG A 245 8.46 13.08 -14.51
C ARG A 245 9.45 13.77 -15.45
N LYS A 246 9.27 15.06 -15.72
CA LYS A 246 10.28 15.86 -16.44
C LYS A 246 11.64 15.80 -15.76
N GLN A 247 11.70 16.05 -14.45
CA GLN A 247 12.95 16.02 -13.69
C GLN A 247 13.63 14.65 -13.80
N LEU A 248 12.88 13.56 -13.72
CA LEU A 248 13.43 12.21 -13.90
C LEU A 248 14.06 12.04 -15.30
N ILE A 249 13.39 12.52 -16.35
CA ILE A 249 13.92 12.46 -17.72
C ILE A 249 15.16 13.34 -17.88
N ASP A 250 15.14 14.55 -17.31
CA ASP A 250 16.29 15.48 -17.34
C ASP A 250 17.51 14.90 -16.58
N GLU A 251 17.27 14.08 -15.56
CA GLU A 251 18.30 13.29 -14.85
C GLU A 251 18.78 12.08 -15.67
N GLY A 252 18.19 11.81 -16.83
CA GLY A 252 18.57 10.76 -17.79
C GLY A 252 17.76 9.47 -17.69
N TYR A 253 16.75 9.39 -16.80
CA TYR A 253 15.94 8.18 -16.68
C TYR A 253 14.98 8.01 -17.87
N ARG A 254 14.83 6.76 -18.31
CA ARG A 254 13.79 6.34 -19.27
C ARG A 254 12.62 5.77 -18.48
N ILE A 255 11.49 6.46 -18.47
CA ILE A 255 10.32 6.00 -17.72
C ILE A 255 9.58 4.95 -18.56
N ARG A 256 9.86 3.67 -18.29
CA ARG A 256 9.32 2.53 -19.05
C ARG A 256 7.87 2.19 -18.70
N GLY A 257 7.45 2.54 -17.48
CA GLY A 257 6.08 2.36 -17.03
C GLY A 257 5.69 3.33 -15.91
N ASN A 258 4.40 3.67 -15.87
CA ASN A 258 3.81 4.51 -14.84
C ASN A 258 2.43 3.96 -14.42
N VAL A 259 2.22 3.76 -13.12
CA VAL A 259 1.01 3.15 -12.57
C VAL A 259 0.39 4.08 -11.53
N GLY A 260 -0.91 4.30 -11.64
CA GLY A 260 -1.67 5.13 -10.70
C GLY A 260 -3.17 4.86 -10.78
N ASP A 261 -3.87 5.19 -9.70
CA ASP A 261 -5.32 5.04 -9.57
C ASP A 261 -6.07 6.29 -10.05
N GLN A 262 -5.38 7.39 -10.34
CA GLN A 262 -5.97 8.62 -10.86
C GLN A 262 -5.42 8.98 -12.24
N TRP A 263 -6.27 9.57 -13.07
CA TRP A 263 -5.81 10.14 -14.35
C TRP A 263 -4.81 11.28 -14.16
N SER A 264 -4.83 11.97 -13.01
CA SER A 264 -3.81 12.96 -12.65
C SER A 264 -2.41 12.38 -12.51
N ASP A 265 -2.27 11.07 -12.31
CA ASP A 265 -0.97 10.41 -12.18
C ASP A 265 -0.36 10.08 -13.54
N LEU A 266 -1.23 9.90 -14.53
CA LEU A 266 -0.92 9.31 -15.83
C LEU A 266 -0.95 10.31 -16.97
N LEU A 267 -1.68 11.41 -16.83
CA LEU A 267 -1.80 12.47 -17.83
C LEU A 267 -0.80 13.62 -17.57
N GLY A 268 -0.77 14.56 -18.52
CA GLY A 268 0.18 15.67 -18.55
C GLY A 268 1.26 15.44 -19.60
N ASP A 269 2.41 16.05 -19.40
CA ASP A 269 3.57 15.92 -20.27
C ASP A 269 4.54 14.86 -19.71
N TYR A 270 5.59 14.54 -20.48
CA TYR A 270 6.67 13.64 -20.05
C TYR A 270 6.13 12.29 -19.59
N LEU A 271 5.31 11.69 -20.46
CA LEU A 271 4.67 10.40 -20.20
C LEU A 271 5.70 9.28 -20.18
N ALA A 272 5.37 8.21 -19.46
CA ALA A 272 6.08 6.95 -19.59
C ALA A 272 5.82 6.33 -20.97
N ASP A 273 6.66 5.38 -21.38
CA ASP A 273 6.42 4.56 -22.58
C ASP A 273 5.03 3.91 -22.54
N ARG A 274 4.58 3.50 -21.34
CA ARG A 274 3.21 3.03 -21.10
C ARG A 274 2.68 3.44 -19.74
N ASN A 275 1.46 3.96 -19.73
CA ASN A 275 0.71 4.27 -18.52
C ASN A 275 -0.32 3.17 -18.23
N PHE A 276 -0.53 2.86 -16.94
CA PHE A 276 -1.51 1.88 -16.49
C PHE A 276 -2.41 2.48 -15.40
N LYS A 277 -3.70 2.56 -15.70
CA LYS A 277 -4.74 3.01 -14.76
C LYS A 277 -5.30 1.81 -14.02
N ILE A 278 -5.16 1.80 -12.70
CA ILE A 278 -5.88 0.85 -11.83
C ILE A 278 -7.20 1.49 -11.35
N PRO A 279 -8.23 0.70 -11.02
CA PRO A 279 -9.54 1.27 -10.70
C PRO A 279 -9.55 2.02 -9.36
N ASN A 280 -10.24 3.16 -9.30
CA ASN A 280 -10.59 3.81 -8.04
C ASN A 280 -11.84 4.69 -8.20
N PRO A 281 -13.03 4.17 -7.85
CA PRO A 281 -14.27 4.93 -7.90
C PRO A 281 -14.60 5.69 -6.61
N MET A 282 -13.74 5.66 -5.59
CA MET A 282 -14.04 6.25 -4.28
C MET A 282 -13.79 7.77 -4.22
N TYR A 283 -12.88 8.29 -5.04
CA TYR A 283 -12.60 9.73 -5.11
C TYR A 283 -11.96 10.12 -6.43
N TYR A 284 -11.93 11.44 -6.67
CA TYR A 284 -11.29 12.06 -7.83
C TYR A 284 -10.20 13.02 -7.39
N VAL A 285 -9.04 12.97 -8.07
CA VAL A 285 -7.96 13.95 -7.91
C VAL A 285 -7.75 14.71 -9.22
N PRO A 286 -7.89 16.06 -9.22
CA PRO A 286 -7.67 16.90 -10.40
C PRO A 286 -6.18 17.15 -10.76
#